data_AF-A0A1V1P208-F1
#
_entry.id   AF-A0A1V1P208-F1
#
_cell.length_a   1.000
_cell.length_b   1.000
_cell.length_c   1.000
_cell.angle_alpha   90.00
_cell.angle_beta   90.00
_cell.angle_gamma   90.00
#
_symmetry.space_group_name_H-M   'P 1'
#
loop_
_entity.id
_entity.type
_entity.pdbx_description
1 polymer ?
#
loop_
_entity_poly.entity_id
_entity_poly.type
_entity_poly.pdbx_seq_one_letter_code
_entity_poly.pdbx_strand_id
1 'polypeptide(L)'
;MVSHNADFYHHFYYLMIRSACPSGRVIETDNCILIYLENNQEQFFINFSCQYSVEELLNQIKVSGMMSPDCNVYKMAIHFDLVQRKIDAWDVEMPKPKPVEIPLHMKKTIQPIKIFLASSSELSQERQELALLIQKENNQLIKQGKYLELVIWENLLHSFQGERIQDYFNEKMLECNVIVVIIGQKIGNFTHEEFNVAWEHLKKDIIQIFCLYMSRIYQFLLRIELPLRITPECWI
;
A
#
# COMPACT_ATOMS: atom_id res chain seq x y z
N MET A 1 -10.15 43.45 -4.09
CA MET A 1 -9.37 42.22 -3.82
C MET A 1 -8.49 41.98 -5.02
N VAL A 2 -7.16 41.94 -4.86
CA VAL A 2 -6.25 41.58 -5.95
C VAL A 2 -6.52 40.11 -6.27
N SER A 3 -6.99 39.79 -7.48
CA SER A 3 -7.10 38.40 -7.91
C SER A 3 -5.70 37.90 -8.22
N HIS A 4 -5.16 37.06 -7.35
CA HIS A 4 -3.94 36.32 -7.65
C HIS A 4 -4.21 35.36 -8.82
N ASN A 5 -3.33 35.37 -9.82
CA ASN A 5 -3.40 34.49 -10.98
C ASN A 5 -2.61 33.19 -10.73
N ALA A 6 -2.61 32.28 -11.69
CA ALA A 6 -1.89 31.00 -11.60
C ALA A 6 -0.40 31.19 -11.26
N ASP A 7 0.26 32.18 -11.87
CA ASP A 7 1.69 32.45 -11.69
C ASP A 7 2.02 32.82 -10.24
N PHE A 8 1.17 33.61 -9.58
CA PHE A 8 1.35 33.95 -8.18
C PHE A 8 1.32 32.71 -7.29
N TYR A 9 0.31 31.85 -7.46
CA TYR A 9 0.16 30.64 -6.65
C TYR A 9 1.28 29.64 -6.95
N HIS A 10 1.67 29.49 -8.22
CA HIS A 10 2.81 28.69 -8.62
C HIS A 10 4.06 29.11 -7.85
N HIS A 11 4.41 30.41 -7.92
CA HIS A 11 5.60 30.93 -7.25
C HIS A 11 5.51 30.81 -5.72
N PHE A 12 4.33 31.05 -5.14
CA PHE A 12 4.08 30.88 -3.72
C PHE A 12 4.33 29.44 -3.26
N TYR A 13 3.77 28.45 -3.96
CA TYR A 13 3.97 27.04 -3.65
C TYR A 13 5.43 26.61 -3.85
N TYR A 14 6.09 27.09 -4.90
CA TYR A 14 7.51 26.85 -5.11
C TYR A 14 8.35 27.30 -3.91
N LEU A 15 8.14 28.52 -3.41
CA LEU A 15 8.87 29.04 -2.25
C LEU A 15 8.59 28.22 -0.97
N MET A 16 7.32 27.88 -0.73
CA MET A 16 6.91 27.05 0.41
C MET A 16 7.57 25.66 0.37
N ILE A 17 7.51 25.00 -0.78
CA ILE A 17 8.07 23.67 -1.01
C ILE A 17 9.59 23.69 -0.85
N ARG A 18 10.27 24.67 -1.44
CA ARG A 18 11.74 24.81 -1.36
C ARG A 18 12.19 25.09 0.07
N SER A 19 11.40 25.84 0.85
CA SER A 19 11.67 26.06 2.27
C SER A 19 11.46 24.79 3.10
N ALA A 20 10.41 24.02 2.82
CA ALA A 20 10.08 22.81 3.58
C ALA A 20 11.01 21.63 3.22
N CYS A 21 11.51 21.59 1.99
CA CYS A 21 12.33 20.50 1.49
C CYS A 21 13.63 21.00 0.83
N PRO A 22 14.57 21.55 1.61
CA PRO A 22 15.78 22.18 1.10
C PRO A 22 16.76 21.21 0.42
N SER A 23 16.67 19.91 0.73
CA SER A 23 17.51 18.84 0.19
C SER A 23 16.93 18.16 -1.05
N GLY A 24 15.67 18.44 -1.40
CA GLY A 24 15.01 17.88 -2.58
C GLY A 24 15.47 18.55 -3.87
N ARG A 25 15.56 17.81 -4.96
CA ARG A 25 15.74 18.43 -6.29
C ARG A 25 14.38 18.93 -6.76
N VAL A 26 14.27 20.22 -6.98
CA VAL A 26 13.04 20.84 -7.49
C VAL A 26 13.26 21.24 -8.94
N ILE A 27 12.40 20.76 -9.83
CA ILE A 27 12.31 21.17 -11.22
C ILE A 27 11.03 21.99 -11.35
N GLU A 28 11.19 23.27 -11.62
CA GLU A 28 10.09 24.21 -11.83
C GLU A 28 9.92 24.44 -13.34
N THR A 29 8.68 24.40 -13.79
CA THR A 29 8.26 24.87 -15.12
C THR A 29 7.11 25.85 -14.93
N ASP A 30 6.75 26.63 -15.95
CA ASP A 30 5.67 27.64 -15.83
C ASP A 30 4.34 27.06 -15.28
N ASN A 31 4.09 25.76 -15.49
CA ASN A 31 2.79 25.15 -15.24
C ASN A 31 2.84 24.00 -14.20
N CYS A 32 4.00 23.49 -13.82
CA CYS A 32 4.12 22.47 -12.77
C CYS A 32 5.43 22.56 -11.98
N ILE A 33 5.38 22.08 -10.74
CA ILE A 33 6.53 21.94 -9.84
C ILE A 33 6.73 20.46 -9.58
N LEU A 34 7.85 19.91 -10.01
CA LEU A 34 8.25 18.54 -9.73
C LEU A 34 9.32 18.52 -8.64
N ILE A 35 9.03 17.83 -7.55
CA ILE A 35 9.97 17.59 -6.45
C ILE A 35 10.44 16.15 -6.57
N TYR A 36 11.75 15.97 -6.52
CA TYR A 36 12.40 14.67 -6.42
C TYR A 36 13.12 14.53 -5.09
N LEU A 37 12.75 13.50 -4.34
CA LEU A 37 13.38 13.09 -3.09
C LEU A 37 13.94 11.68 -3.25
N GLU A 38 15.10 11.45 -2.66
CA GLU A 38 15.75 10.15 -2.68
C GLU A 38 16.24 9.81 -1.28
N ASN A 39 15.92 8.59 -0.84
CA ASN A 39 16.35 8.04 0.43
C ASN A 39 16.65 6.54 0.27
N ASN A 40 17.93 6.17 0.28
CA ASN A 40 18.41 4.78 0.18
C ASN A 40 17.83 4.03 -1.04
N GLN A 41 16.76 3.25 -0.82
CA GLN A 41 16.06 2.43 -1.82
C GLN A 41 14.65 2.96 -2.13
N GLU A 42 14.38 4.22 -1.81
CA GLU A 42 13.10 4.88 -2.08
C GLU A 42 13.31 6.20 -2.80
N GLN A 43 12.53 6.42 -3.85
CA GLN A 43 12.51 7.64 -4.64
C GLN A 43 11.07 8.15 -4.71
N PHE A 44 10.90 9.43 -4.39
CA PHE A 44 9.60 10.09 -4.38
C PHE A 44 9.59 11.20 -5.41
N PHE A 45 8.61 11.15 -6.30
CA PHE A 45 8.33 12.18 -7.29
C PHE A 45 7.00 12.83 -6.91
N ILE A 46 7.01 14.11 -6.58
CA ILE A 46 5.81 14.84 -6.20
C ILE A 46 5.61 15.94 -7.24
N ASN A 47 4.57 15.81 -8.06
CA ASN A 47 4.24 16.75 -9.12
C ASN A 47 3.03 17.59 -8.71
N PHE A 48 3.20 18.91 -8.70
CA PHE A 48 2.20 19.87 -8.27
C PHE A 48 1.83 20.79 -9.44
N SER A 49 0.53 21.02 -9.65
CA SER A 49 0.07 22.02 -10.61
C SER A 49 -1.28 22.61 -10.23
N CYS A 50 -1.50 23.85 -10.67
CA CYS A 50 -2.81 24.50 -10.63
C CYS A 50 -3.57 24.41 -11.97
N GLN A 51 -2.99 23.78 -12.98
CA GLN A 51 -3.51 23.74 -14.36
C GLN A 51 -3.81 22.34 -14.84
N TYR A 52 -2.95 21.37 -14.52
CA TYR A 52 -3.11 19.99 -14.94
C TYR A 52 -3.92 19.18 -13.93
N SER A 53 -4.70 18.24 -14.43
CA SER A 53 -5.34 17.21 -13.62
C SER A 53 -4.30 16.27 -12.99
N VAL A 54 -4.72 15.55 -11.95
CA VAL A 54 -3.88 14.56 -11.25
C VAL A 54 -3.37 13.47 -12.21
N GLU A 55 -4.20 12.98 -13.12
CA GLU A 55 -3.81 11.96 -14.09
C GLU A 55 -2.73 12.46 -15.07
N GLU A 56 -2.88 13.67 -15.59
CA GLU A 56 -1.88 14.30 -16.45
C GLU A 56 -0.55 14.48 -15.72
N LEU A 57 -0.60 14.90 -14.45
CA LEU A 57 0.59 15.09 -13.62
C LEU A 57 1.33 13.78 -13.33
N LEU A 58 0.62 12.68 -13.07
CA LEU A 58 1.22 11.35 -12.90
C LEU A 58 1.90 10.89 -14.21
N ASN A 59 1.23 11.08 -15.34
CA ASN A 59 1.74 10.70 -16.66
C ASN A 59 2.97 11.53 -17.08
N GLN A 60 3.08 12.77 -16.61
CA GLN A 60 4.25 13.63 -16.85
C GLN A 60 5.51 13.16 -16.13
N ILE A 61 5.38 12.37 -15.05
CA ILE A 61 6.54 11.84 -14.31
C ILE A 61 7.20 10.75 -15.16
N LYS A 62 8.14 11.19 -16.01
CA LYS A 62 8.98 10.31 -16.83
C LYS A 62 10.05 9.68 -15.95
N VAL A 63 9.82 8.43 -15.58
CA VAL A 63 10.71 7.60 -14.75
C VAL A 63 12.00 7.21 -15.51
N SER A 64 12.05 7.35 -16.83
CA SER A 64 13.19 6.95 -17.65
C SER A 64 14.40 7.90 -17.48
N GLY A 65 15.47 7.43 -16.86
CA GLY A 65 16.79 8.09 -16.86
C GLY A 65 17.32 8.59 -15.51
N MET A 66 16.48 8.64 -14.46
CA MET A 66 16.88 9.07 -13.09
C MET A 66 16.84 7.93 -12.06
N MET A 67 16.67 6.68 -12.50
CA MET A 67 16.32 5.54 -11.67
C MET A 67 17.49 4.62 -11.38
N SER A 68 17.63 4.21 -10.12
CA SER A 68 18.28 2.93 -9.80
C SER A 68 17.26 1.80 -10.03
N PRO A 69 17.58 0.72 -10.77
CA PRO A 69 16.64 -0.34 -11.14
C PRO A 69 16.01 -1.09 -9.96
N ASP A 70 16.62 -0.98 -8.77
CA ASP A 70 16.21 -1.64 -7.53
C ASP A 70 15.53 -0.69 -6.54
N CYS A 71 15.19 0.52 -6.95
CA CYS A 71 14.57 1.52 -6.10
C CYS A 71 13.04 1.45 -6.14
N ASN A 72 12.40 1.60 -4.99
CA ASN A 72 10.95 1.76 -4.87
C ASN A 72 10.57 3.19 -5.27
N VAL A 73 9.78 3.31 -6.33
CA VAL A 73 9.38 4.60 -6.90
C VAL A 73 7.96 4.92 -6.47
N TYR A 74 7.81 6.01 -5.75
CA TYR A 74 6.53 6.59 -5.38
C TYR A 74 6.31 7.83 -6.23
N LYS A 75 5.14 7.93 -6.86
CA LYS A 75 4.73 9.13 -7.58
C LYS A 75 3.52 9.70 -6.90
N MET A 76 3.51 11.00 -6.68
CA MET A 76 2.40 11.74 -6.12
C MET A 76 2.08 12.87 -7.08
N ALA A 77 0.80 13.08 -7.33
CA ALA A 77 0.31 14.22 -8.09
C ALA A 77 -0.70 15.00 -7.25
N ILE A 78 -0.59 16.33 -7.28
CA ILE A 78 -1.44 17.23 -6.51
C ILE A 78 -1.96 18.33 -7.44
N HIS A 79 -3.28 18.42 -7.56
CA HIS A 79 -3.96 19.50 -8.25
C HIS A 79 -4.50 20.53 -7.24
N PHE A 80 -4.19 21.81 -7.47
CA PHE A 80 -4.71 22.91 -6.67
C PHE A 80 -5.70 23.77 -7.47
N ASP A 81 -6.93 23.88 -6.96
CA ASP A 81 -7.97 24.71 -7.56
C ASP A 81 -7.77 26.17 -7.14
N LEU A 82 -7.50 27.04 -8.11
CA LEU A 82 -7.25 28.47 -7.91
C LEU A 82 -8.52 29.25 -7.50
N VAL A 83 -9.70 28.80 -7.94
CA VAL A 83 -10.99 29.41 -7.64
C VAL A 83 -11.36 29.12 -6.20
N GLN A 84 -11.24 27.86 -5.79
CA GLN A 84 -11.58 27.40 -4.44
C GLN A 84 -10.44 27.59 -3.43
N ARG A 85 -9.22 27.82 -3.91
CA ARG A 85 -7.99 28.01 -3.11
C ARG A 85 -7.72 26.83 -2.18
N LYS A 86 -7.88 25.61 -2.69
CA LYS A 86 -7.67 24.37 -1.95
C LYS A 86 -7.01 23.32 -2.84
N ILE A 87 -6.40 22.31 -2.22
CA ILE A 87 -6.10 21.06 -2.92
C ILE A 87 -7.45 20.43 -3.26
N ASP A 88 -7.74 20.32 -4.55
CA ASP A 88 -9.01 19.78 -5.02
C ASP A 88 -8.91 18.27 -5.22
N ALA A 89 -7.78 17.81 -5.75
CA ALA A 89 -7.50 16.39 -5.94
C ALA A 89 -6.02 16.08 -5.78
N TRP A 90 -5.72 14.86 -5.33
CA TRP A 90 -4.38 14.29 -5.32
C TRP A 90 -4.47 12.78 -5.42
N ASP A 91 -3.41 12.14 -5.91
CA ASP A 91 -3.30 10.69 -5.99
C ASP A 91 -1.83 10.25 -5.90
N VAL A 92 -1.63 8.98 -5.55
CA VAL A 92 -0.31 8.36 -5.39
C VAL A 92 -0.25 7.06 -6.19
N GLU A 93 0.71 6.98 -7.12
CA GLU A 93 1.11 5.73 -7.73
C GLU A 93 2.22 5.10 -6.86
N MET A 94 1.86 4.01 -6.18
CA MET A 94 2.80 3.21 -5.40
C MET A 94 3.69 2.34 -6.31
N PRO A 95 4.90 1.98 -5.87
CA PRO A 95 5.70 1.00 -6.59
C PRO A 95 4.94 -0.32 -6.67
N LYS A 96 5.04 -0.99 -7.82
CA LYS A 96 4.44 -2.32 -7.96
C LYS A 96 5.36 -3.35 -7.28
N PRO A 97 4.85 -4.17 -6.37
CA PRO A 97 5.66 -5.20 -5.73
C PRO A 97 6.18 -6.19 -6.78
N LYS A 98 7.50 -6.35 -6.91
CA LYS A 98 8.18 -7.37 -7.74
C LYS A 98 8.36 -8.68 -6.95
N PRO A 99 7.66 -9.78 -7.30
CA PRO A 99 7.72 -11.02 -6.53
C PRO A 99 9.16 -11.44 -6.21
N VAL A 100 9.44 -11.76 -4.94
CA VAL A 100 10.77 -12.28 -4.55
C VAL A 100 10.93 -13.66 -5.17
N GLU A 101 11.88 -13.79 -6.09
CA GLU A 101 12.15 -15.06 -6.75
C GLU A 101 12.77 -16.06 -5.77
N ILE A 102 12.13 -17.23 -5.64
CA ILE A 102 12.64 -18.31 -4.81
C ILE A 102 13.68 -19.12 -5.62
N PRO A 103 14.96 -19.18 -5.18
CA PRO A 103 15.97 -19.98 -5.84
C PRO A 103 15.56 -21.45 -5.96
N LEU A 104 15.87 -22.06 -7.10
CA LEU A 104 15.45 -23.43 -7.44
C LEU A 104 15.82 -24.47 -6.37
N HIS A 105 17.00 -24.34 -5.76
CA HIS A 105 17.46 -25.24 -4.71
C HIS A 105 16.65 -25.11 -3.41
N MET A 106 16.05 -23.95 -3.14
CA MET A 106 15.20 -23.69 -1.98
C MET A 106 13.72 -24.00 -2.22
N LYS A 107 13.24 -24.07 -3.48
CA LYS A 107 11.83 -24.33 -3.78
C LYS A 107 11.29 -25.62 -3.14
N LYS A 108 12.14 -26.62 -2.90
CA LYS A 108 11.77 -27.89 -2.27
C LYS A 108 11.78 -27.86 -0.75
N THR A 109 12.51 -26.92 -0.14
CA THR A 109 12.73 -26.87 1.31
C THR A 109 11.99 -25.73 1.98
N ILE A 110 11.71 -24.65 1.24
CA ILE A 110 10.96 -23.51 1.74
C ILE A 110 9.48 -23.90 1.92
N GLN A 111 8.95 -23.66 3.11
CA GLN A 111 7.53 -23.82 3.39
C GLN A 111 6.91 -22.42 3.49
N PRO A 112 6.07 -22.01 2.52
CA PRO A 112 5.47 -20.69 2.56
C PRO A 112 4.47 -20.60 3.71
N ILE A 113 4.51 -19.48 4.43
CA ILE A 113 3.48 -19.11 5.38
C ILE A 113 2.44 -18.32 4.58
N LYS A 114 1.28 -18.94 4.35
CA LYS A 114 0.18 -18.32 3.60
C LYS A 114 -0.58 -17.34 4.49
N ILE A 115 -0.72 -16.11 4.00
CA ILE A 115 -1.41 -15.01 4.67
C ILE A 115 -2.63 -14.63 3.83
N PHE A 116 -3.82 -14.86 4.33
CA PHE A 116 -5.05 -14.38 3.72
C PHE A 116 -5.29 -12.92 4.10
N LEU A 117 -5.47 -12.04 3.12
CA LEU A 117 -5.74 -10.62 3.33
C LEU A 117 -7.20 -10.27 3.07
N ALA A 118 -7.96 -10.08 4.15
CA ALA A 118 -9.33 -9.58 4.14
C ALA A 118 -9.35 -8.06 4.30
N SER A 119 -10.06 -7.36 3.42
CA SER A 119 -10.27 -5.91 3.50
C SER A 119 -11.42 -5.48 2.59
N SER A 120 -12.07 -4.34 2.91
CA SER A 120 -13.08 -3.73 2.04
C SER A 120 -12.47 -3.23 0.73
N SER A 121 -13.27 -3.13 -0.33
CA SER A 121 -12.81 -2.69 -1.66
C SER A 121 -12.15 -1.31 -1.64
N GLU A 122 -12.62 -0.41 -0.76
CA GLU A 122 -12.09 0.95 -0.54
C GLU A 122 -10.64 0.98 -0.01
N LEU A 123 -10.12 -0.11 0.54
CA LEU A 123 -8.78 -0.19 1.14
C LEU A 123 -7.71 -0.70 0.15
N SER A 124 -7.84 -0.36 -1.13
CA SER A 124 -6.91 -0.83 -2.17
C SER A 124 -5.48 -0.32 -1.95
N GLN A 125 -5.33 0.91 -1.48
CA GLN A 125 -4.03 1.49 -1.17
C GLN A 125 -3.35 0.76 -0.01
N GLU A 126 -4.08 0.48 1.08
CA GLU A 126 -3.55 -0.22 2.24
C GLU A 126 -3.14 -1.66 1.90
N ARG A 127 -3.87 -2.32 0.99
CA ARG A 127 -3.46 -3.62 0.45
C ARG A 127 -2.14 -3.53 -0.30
N GLN A 128 -1.95 -2.50 -1.12
CA GLN A 128 -0.70 -2.28 -1.86
C GLN A 128 0.47 -2.01 -0.91
N GLU A 129 0.25 -1.17 0.11
CA GLU A 129 1.23 -0.91 1.17
C GLU A 129 1.66 -2.18 1.88
N LEU A 130 0.70 -3.02 2.29
CA LEU A 130 0.99 -4.29 2.97
C LEU A 130 1.73 -5.26 2.04
N ALA A 131 1.35 -5.34 0.77
CA ALA A 131 2.01 -6.20 -0.21
C ALA A 131 3.48 -5.78 -0.43
N LEU A 132 3.73 -4.48 -0.56
CA LEU A 132 5.08 -3.92 -0.65
C LEU A 132 5.91 -4.23 0.59
N LEU A 133 5.29 -4.12 1.76
CA LEU A 133 5.93 -4.36 3.03
C LEU A 133 6.31 -5.84 3.20
N ILE A 134 5.38 -6.77 2.92
CA ILE A 134 5.64 -8.22 2.94
C ILE A 134 6.76 -8.59 1.97
N GLN A 135 6.81 -7.94 0.81
CA GLN A 135 7.86 -8.19 -0.16
C GLN A 135 9.23 -7.73 0.32
N LYS A 136 9.31 -6.54 0.94
CA LYS A 136 10.54 -6.05 1.57
C LYS A 136 11.02 -7.04 2.64
N GLU A 137 10.12 -7.61 3.43
CA GLU A 137 10.47 -8.65 4.41
C GLU A 137 10.91 -9.96 3.76
N ASN A 138 10.25 -10.40 2.69
CA ASN A 138 10.63 -11.61 1.97
C ASN A 138 12.07 -11.56 1.44
N ASN A 139 12.58 -10.39 1.06
CA ASN A 139 13.99 -10.22 0.68
C ASN A 139 14.97 -10.61 1.80
N GLN A 140 14.55 -10.50 3.06
CA GLN A 140 15.32 -10.91 4.24
C GLN A 140 15.00 -12.35 4.65
N LEU A 141 13.72 -12.70 4.75
CA LEU A 141 13.24 -14.00 5.19
C LEU A 141 13.69 -15.15 4.29
N ILE A 142 13.82 -14.91 2.99
CA ILE A 142 14.27 -15.94 2.05
C ILE A 142 15.68 -16.45 2.37
N LYS A 143 16.55 -15.58 2.89
CA LYS A 143 17.91 -15.94 3.34
C LYS A 143 17.88 -16.86 4.56
N GLN A 144 16.76 -16.91 5.26
CA GLN A 144 16.49 -17.76 6.43
C GLN A 144 15.65 -18.99 6.07
N GLY A 145 15.36 -19.23 4.78
CA GLY A 145 14.51 -20.33 4.34
C GLY A 145 13.03 -20.15 4.70
N LYS A 146 12.57 -18.90 4.89
CA LYS A 146 11.17 -18.54 5.15
C LYS A 146 10.62 -17.69 4.01
N TYR A 147 9.32 -17.80 3.74
CA TYR A 147 8.62 -17.00 2.74
C TYR A 147 7.19 -16.74 3.17
N LEU A 148 6.74 -15.50 3.03
CA LEU A 148 5.37 -15.08 3.26
C LEU A 148 4.64 -15.01 1.92
N GLU A 149 3.60 -15.81 1.75
CA GLU A 149 2.76 -15.82 0.56
C GLU A 149 1.47 -15.05 0.85
N LEU A 150 1.31 -13.88 0.24
CA LEU A 150 0.10 -13.06 0.40
C LEU A 150 -0.99 -13.51 -0.57
N VAL A 151 -2.12 -13.93 -0.03
CA VAL A 151 -3.33 -14.31 -0.76
C VAL A 151 -4.34 -13.17 -0.67
N ILE A 152 -4.61 -12.52 -1.80
CA ILE A 152 -5.55 -11.39 -1.89
C ILE A 152 -6.78 -11.82 -2.67
N TRP A 153 -7.97 -11.44 -2.20
CA TRP A 153 -9.25 -11.82 -2.80
C TRP A 153 -9.41 -11.38 -4.27
N GLU A 154 -8.81 -10.26 -4.67
CA GLU A 154 -8.82 -9.78 -6.07
C GLU A 154 -8.18 -10.81 -7.03
N ASN A 155 -7.11 -11.47 -6.60
CA ASN A 155 -6.45 -12.52 -7.40
C ASN A 155 -7.29 -13.81 -7.47
N LEU A 156 -8.08 -14.06 -6.43
CA LEU A 156 -8.97 -15.21 -6.33
C LEU A 156 -10.21 -15.04 -7.23
N LEU A 157 -10.69 -13.80 -7.48
CA LEU A 157 -11.79 -13.52 -8.41
C LEU A 157 -11.54 -14.06 -9.82
N HIS A 158 -10.31 -13.90 -10.33
CA HIS A 158 -9.94 -14.37 -11.67
C HIS A 158 -9.99 -15.91 -11.81
N SER A 159 -9.95 -16.62 -10.69
CA SER A 159 -9.91 -18.08 -10.62
C SER A 159 -11.26 -18.71 -10.30
N PHE A 160 -12.28 -17.89 -10.00
CA PHE A 160 -13.58 -18.34 -9.57
C PHE A 160 -14.42 -18.84 -10.75
N GLN A 161 -14.94 -20.08 -10.66
CA GLN A 161 -15.82 -20.70 -11.66
C GLN A 161 -17.11 -21.30 -11.04
N GLY A 162 -17.42 -20.95 -9.79
CA GLY A 162 -18.51 -21.58 -9.00
C GLY A 162 -19.78 -20.74 -8.84
N GLU A 163 -20.71 -21.22 -7.99
CA GLU A 163 -22.05 -20.63 -7.82
C GLU A 163 -22.12 -19.54 -6.73
N ARG A 164 -21.27 -19.57 -5.68
CA ARG A 164 -21.18 -18.51 -4.66
C ARG A 164 -19.74 -18.14 -4.32
N ILE A 165 -19.39 -16.88 -4.58
CA ILE A 165 -18.01 -16.36 -4.46
C ILE A 165 -17.49 -16.35 -3.02
N GLN A 166 -18.41 -16.23 -2.07
CA GLN A 166 -18.09 -16.13 -0.65
C GLN A 166 -17.69 -17.49 -0.04
N ASP A 167 -18.28 -18.59 -0.49
CA ASP A 167 -17.91 -19.93 -0.04
C ASP A 167 -16.50 -20.29 -0.56
N TYR A 168 -16.17 -19.85 -1.77
CA TYR A 168 -14.83 -20.00 -2.34
C TYR A 168 -13.77 -19.20 -1.57
N PHE A 169 -14.06 -17.96 -1.17
CA PHE A 169 -13.15 -17.20 -0.31
C PHE A 169 -12.95 -17.86 1.05
N ASN A 170 -14.01 -18.38 1.66
CA ASN A 170 -13.93 -19.09 2.94
C ASN A 170 -13.04 -20.34 2.84
N GLU A 171 -13.19 -21.14 1.78
CA GLU A 171 -12.33 -22.30 1.53
C GLU A 171 -10.85 -21.90 1.41
N LYS A 172 -10.56 -20.86 0.61
CA LYS A 172 -9.19 -20.37 0.40
C LYS A 172 -8.58 -19.75 1.65
N MET A 173 -9.39 -19.09 2.47
CA MET A 173 -8.98 -18.56 3.75
C MET A 173 -8.58 -19.69 4.72
N LEU A 174 -9.33 -20.79 4.74
CA LEU A 174 -9.04 -21.94 5.62
C LEU A 174 -7.76 -22.70 5.21
N GLU A 175 -7.30 -22.57 3.97
CA GLU A 175 -6.00 -23.09 3.52
C GLU A 175 -4.80 -22.26 4.01
N CYS A 176 -5.04 -21.08 4.59
CA CYS A 176 -3.99 -20.14 5.00
C CYS A 176 -3.56 -20.36 6.46
N ASN A 177 -2.31 -19.99 6.77
CA ASN A 177 -1.75 -20.10 8.12
C ASN A 177 -2.10 -18.88 8.99
N VAL A 178 -2.24 -17.72 8.35
CA VAL A 178 -2.50 -16.43 8.99
C VAL A 178 -3.62 -15.74 8.24
N ILE A 179 -4.49 -15.06 8.97
CA ILE A 179 -5.52 -14.18 8.40
C ILE A 179 -5.24 -12.76 8.89
N VAL A 180 -5.10 -11.82 7.96
CA VAL A 180 -4.96 -10.40 8.25
C VAL A 180 -6.21 -9.69 7.78
N VAL A 181 -6.85 -8.96 8.68
CA VAL A 181 -8.05 -8.16 8.40
C VAL A 181 -7.68 -6.69 8.51
N ILE A 182 -7.76 -5.93 7.42
CA ILE A 182 -7.59 -4.48 7.45
C ILE A 182 -8.96 -3.84 7.67
N ILE A 183 -9.06 -3.00 8.70
CA ILE A 183 -10.27 -2.28 9.07
C ILE A 183 -10.05 -0.78 8.84
N GLY A 184 -10.87 -0.21 7.97
CA GLY A 184 -10.93 1.24 7.69
C GLY A 184 -11.75 2.00 8.74
N GLN A 185 -12.49 3.02 8.32
CA GLN A 185 -13.36 3.79 9.23
C GLN A 185 -14.65 3.06 9.61
N LYS A 186 -15.07 2.08 8.79
CA LYS A 186 -16.22 1.20 9.03
C LYS A 186 -15.80 -0.22 8.72
N ILE A 187 -16.29 -1.18 9.52
CA ILE A 187 -16.20 -2.59 9.15
C ILE A 187 -17.26 -2.82 8.06
N GLY A 188 -16.83 -3.17 6.85
CA GLY A 188 -17.77 -3.56 5.79
C GLY A 188 -18.55 -4.83 6.19
N ASN A 189 -19.81 -4.95 5.78
CA ASN A 189 -20.66 -6.10 6.14
C ASN A 189 -20.01 -7.45 5.75
N PHE A 190 -19.28 -7.49 4.63
CA PHE A 190 -18.53 -8.67 4.18
C PHE A 190 -17.32 -8.97 5.07
N THR A 191 -16.58 -7.95 5.50
CA THR A 191 -15.42 -8.09 6.41
C THR A 191 -15.87 -8.58 7.80
N HIS A 192 -17.07 -8.20 8.24
CA HIS A 192 -17.67 -8.71 9.48
C HIS A 192 -18.05 -10.20 9.37
N GLU A 193 -18.57 -10.63 8.22
CA GLU A 193 -18.90 -12.03 7.97
C GLU A 193 -17.64 -12.91 7.87
N GLU A 194 -16.61 -12.47 7.12
CA GLU A 194 -15.30 -13.13 7.03
C GLU A 194 -14.63 -13.25 8.41
N PHE A 195 -14.69 -12.19 9.22
CA PHE A 195 -14.18 -12.22 10.59
C PHE A 195 -14.92 -13.23 11.47
N ASN A 196 -16.25 -13.29 11.39
CA ASN A 196 -17.03 -14.24 12.19
C ASN A 196 -16.80 -15.69 11.78
N VAL A 197 -16.68 -15.96 10.47
CA VAL A 197 -16.36 -17.31 9.95
C VAL A 197 -14.94 -17.72 10.37
N ALA A 198 -13.97 -16.82 10.25
CA ALA A 198 -12.60 -17.05 10.72
C ALA A 198 -12.57 -17.29 12.23
N TRP A 199 -13.32 -16.52 13.02
CA TRP A 199 -13.40 -16.63 14.48
C TRP A 199 -14.04 -17.94 14.96
N GLU A 200 -15.11 -18.39 14.31
CA GLU A 200 -15.75 -19.68 14.64
C GLU A 200 -14.86 -20.87 14.29
N HIS A 201 -14.04 -20.77 13.22
CA HIS A 201 -13.04 -21.78 12.89
C HIS A 201 -11.79 -21.72 13.79
N LEU A 202 -11.45 -20.54 14.32
CA LEU A 202 -10.32 -20.31 15.24
C LEU A 202 -10.47 -21.09 16.56
N LYS A 203 -11.69 -21.45 16.95
CA LYS A 203 -11.96 -22.29 18.12
C LYS A 203 -11.51 -23.74 17.95
N LYS A 204 -11.12 -24.17 16.74
CA LYS A 204 -10.80 -25.56 16.42
C LYS A 204 -9.35 -25.81 15.96
N ASP A 205 -8.59 -24.80 15.49
CA ASP A 205 -7.17 -24.98 15.08
C ASP A 205 -6.34 -23.68 15.04
N ILE A 206 -5.00 -23.85 14.90
CA ILE A 206 -3.87 -22.91 15.00
C ILE A 206 -3.85 -21.84 13.88
N ILE A 207 -4.91 -21.05 13.71
CA ILE A 207 -4.93 -19.91 12.77
C ILE A 207 -4.74 -18.62 13.57
N GLN A 208 -3.79 -17.77 13.16
CA GLN A 208 -3.58 -16.47 13.79
C GLN A 208 -4.33 -15.40 13.02
N ILE A 209 -5.20 -14.65 13.72
CA ILE A 209 -5.89 -13.48 13.15
C ILE A 209 -5.21 -12.21 13.66
N PHE A 210 -4.95 -11.30 12.73
CA PHE A 210 -4.50 -9.95 13.05
C PHE A 210 -5.47 -8.92 12.47
N CYS A 211 -5.97 -8.02 13.31
CA CYS A 211 -6.77 -6.89 12.89
C CYS A 211 -5.91 -5.62 12.88
N LEU A 212 -5.78 -5.01 11.70
CA LEU A 212 -5.00 -3.78 11.51
C LEU A 212 -5.94 -2.61 11.33
N TYR A 213 -5.83 -1.64 12.24
CA TYR A 213 -6.45 -0.33 12.06
C TYR A 213 -5.53 0.55 11.22
N MET A 214 -6.14 1.34 10.34
CA MET A 214 -5.48 2.17 9.33
C MET A 214 -4.33 3.05 9.88
N SER A 215 -4.38 3.43 11.16
CA SER A 215 -3.30 4.20 11.83
C SER A 215 -2.10 3.39 12.35
N ARG A 216 -2.08 2.05 12.19
CA ARG A 216 -1.09 1.15 12.84
C ARG A 216 -0.49 0.05 11.96
N ILE A 217 -0.65 0.10 10.64
CA ILE A 217 -0.12 -0.92 9.70
C ILE A 217 1.38 -1.17 9.91
N TYR A 218 2.17 -0.12 10.18
CA TYR A 218 3.62 -0.23 10.44
C TYR A 218 4.00 -0.98 11.73
N GLN A 219 3.11 -1.07 12.73
CA GLN A 219 3.41 -1.79 13.99
C GLN A 219 3.23 -3.32 13.87
N PHE A 220 2.60 -3.80 12.80
CA PHE A 220 2.25 -5.20 12.63
C PHE A 220 3.47 -6.11 12.44
N LEU A 221 4.42 -5.70 11.60
CA LEU A 221 5.58 -6.53 11.28
C LEU A 221 6.60 -6.65 12.42
N LEU A 222 6.73 -5.60 13.25
CA LEU A 222 7.63 -5.61 14.41
C LEU A 222 7.24 -6.67 15.46
N ARG A 223 6.06 -7.30 15.34
CA ARG A 223 5.55 -8.31 16.26
C ARG A 223 5.48 -9.73 15.68
N ILE A 224 5.95 -9.97 14.44
CA ILE A 224 6.08 -11.34 13.89
C ILE A 224 7.37 -12.01 14.43
N GLU A 225 7.60 -11.88 15.73
CA GLU A 225 8.32 -12.89 16.51
C GLU A 225 7.24 -13.79 17.10
N LEU A 226 6.90 -14.88 16.40
CA LEU A 226 6.09 -15.97 16.96
C LEU A 226 6.78 -16.45 18.25
N PRO A 227 6.14 -16.46 19.45
CA PRO A 227 4.71 -16.68 19.69
C PRO A 227 4.09 -15.63 20.63
N LEU A 228 3.09 -14.88 20.17
CA LEU A 228 2.26 -14.07 21.06
C LEU A 228 0.80 -14.47 20.91
N ARG A 229 0.32 -15.25 21.89
CA ARG A 229 -1.10 -15.30 22.26
C ARG A 229 -1.57 -13.86 22.47
N ILE A 230 -2.57 -13.42 21.73
CA ILE A 230 -3.29 -12.17 22.03
C ILE A 230 -4.63 -12.54 22.61
N THR A 231 -4.81 -12.15 23.87
CA THR A 231 -6.06 -12.15 24.63
C THR A 231 -7.02 -11.10 24.07
N PRO A 232 -8.35 -11.27 24.26
CA PRO A 232 -9.38 -10.42 23.68
C PRO A 232 -9.48 -9.08 24.43
N GLU A 233 -8.50 -8.21 24.29
CA GLU A 233 -8.54 -6.86 24.84
C GLU A 233 -7.99 -5.87 23.83
N CYS A 234 -8.86 -5.43 22.92
CA CYS A 234 -8.88 -4.09 22.31
C CYS A 234 -10.21 -3.96 21.55
N TRP A 235 -11.29 -3.88 22.32
CA TRP A 235 -12.51 -3.19 21.87
C TRP A 235 -12.50 -1.82 22.53
N ILE A 236 -12.82 -0.79 21.72
CA ILE A 236 -12.92 0.66 21.95
C ILE A 236 -11.82 1.43 21.22
#